data_AF-A0A1H3ILL1-F1
#
_entry.id   AF-A0A1H3ILL1-F1
#
_cell.length_a   1.000
_cell.length_b   1.000
_cell.length_c   1.000
_cell.angle_alpha   90.00
_cell.angle_beta   90.00
_cell.angle_gamma   90.00
#
_symmetry.space_group_name_H-M   'P 1'
#
loop_
_entity.id
_entity.type
_entity.pdbx_description
1 polymer ?
#
loop_
_entity_poly.entity_id
_entity_poly.type
_entity_poly.pdbx_seq_one_letter_code
_entity_poly.pdbx_strand_id
1 'polypeptide(L)'
;MQERPIIKTAIPKRRYQIERYAASLLGEIESGDGRNYRYLLAFIMQGQTEPVLYVCSEPTPLAERAAGAYCLRVVSESLTETLDINNAWGDLDHFAEQALQVGAQLLGLPESSVMRLL
;
A
#
# COMPACT_ATOMS: atom_id res chain seq x y z
N MET A 1 -2.18 0.72 -15.61
CA MET A 1 -2.05 1.53 -14.37
C MET A 1 -1.00 2.60 -14.59
N GLN A 2 -1.40 3.87 -14.64
CA GLN A 2 -0.54 4.99 -15.06
C GLN A 2 0.51 5.40 -14.01
N GLU A 3 0.13 5.45 -12.74
CA GLU A 3 1.02 5.87 -11.64
C GLU A 3 1.58 4.69 -10.83
N ARG A 4 1.74 3.54 -11.50
CA ARG A 4 2.25 2.32 -10.87
C ARG A 4 3.62 2.60 -10.20
N PRO A 5 3.79 2.24 -8.91
CA PRO A 5 5.08 2.33 -8.25
C PRO A 5 6.17 1.55 -8.98
N ILE A 6 7.32 2.18 -9.21
CA ILE A 6 8.51 1.54 -9.77
C ILE A 6 9.44 1.20 -8.62
N ILE A 7 9.56 -0.08 -8.28
CA ILE A 7 10.35 -0.56 -7.15
C ILE A 7 11.62 -1.21 -7.67
N LYS A 8 12.79 -0.68 -7.29
CA LYS A 8 14.09 -1.30 -7.62
C LYS A 8 14.42 -2.41 -6.63
N THR A 9 14.31 -2.08 -5.34
CA THR A 9 14.56 -3.02 -4.23
C THR A 9 13.61 -2.73 -3.09
N ALA A 10 13.24 -3.76 -2.33
CA ALA A 10 12.50 -3.61 -1.09
C ALA A 10 12.66 -4.85 -0.21
N ILE A 11 12.41 -4.71 1.09
CA ILE A 11 12.36 -5.83 2.03
C ILE A 11 10.90 -6.20 2.29
N PRO A 12 10.47 -7.43 1.92
CA PRO A 12 9.16 -7.94 2.31
C PRO A 12 9.06 -8.01 3.84
N LYS A 13 8.07 -7.33 4.41
CA LYS A 13 7.81 -7.29 5.85
C LYS A 13 6.76 -8.30 6.25
N ARG A 14 5.69 -8.42 5.46
CA ARG A 14 4.55 -9.32 5.71
C ARG A 14 3.92 -9.75 4.40
N ARG A 15 3.25 -10.89 4.43
CA ARG A 15 2.44 -11.40 3.32
C ARG A 15 1.06 -11.74 3.86
N TYR A 16 0.06 -11.55 3.03
CA TYR A 16 -1.32 -11.84 3.35
C TYR A 16 -1.98 -12.57 2.17
N GLN A 17 -2.97 -13.40 2.49
CA GLN A 17 -3.92 -13.95 1.53
C GLN A 17 -5.30 -13.39 1.85
N ILE A 18 -6.02 -12.92 0.83
CA ILE A 18 -7.35 -12.34 0.96
C ILE A 18 -8.16 -12.83 -0.22
N GLU A 19 -9.01 -13.84 0.00
CA GLU A 19 -9.74 -14.51 -1.08
C GLU A 19 -8.78 -14.94 -2.22
N ARG A 20 -8.99 -14.41 -3.44
CA ARG A 20 -8.17 -14.64 -4.64
C ARG A 20 -6.98 -13.71 -4.79
N TYR A 21 -6.60 -12.96 -3.75
CA TYR A 21 -5.51 -11.99 -3.81
C TYR A 21 -4.40 -12.33 -2.81
N ALA A 22 -3.17 -12.26 -3.28
CA ALA A 22 -2.00 -12.17 -2.42
C ALA A 22 -1.66 -10.71 -2.19
N ALA A 23 -1.40 -10.30 -0.95
CA ALA A 23 -0.93 -8.96 -0.63
C ALA A 23 0.46 -9.01 0.01
N SER A 24 1.41 -8.26 -0.54
CA SER A 24 2.78 -8.19 -0.02
C SER A 24 3.08 -6.82 0.53
N LEU A 25 3.37 -6.75 1.83
CA LEU A 25 3.77 -5.53 2.51
C LEU A 25 5.29 -5.38 2.41
N LEU A 26 5.72 -4.27 1.83
CA LEU A 26 7.10 -3.93 1.59
C LEU A 26 7.51 -2.74 2.47
N GLY A 27 8.78 -2.73 2.90
CA GLY A 27 9.43 -1.61 3.56
C GLY A 27 10.90 -1.54 3.14
N GLU A 28 11.64 -0.51 3.58
CA GLU A 28 13.02 -0.26 3.12
C GLU A 28 13.09 -0.24 1.58
N ILE A 29 12.25 0.62 0.99
CA ILE A 29 11.99 0.64 -0.45
C ILE A 29 12.94 1.63 -1.12
N GLU A 30 13.64 1.17 -2.15
CA GLU A 30 14.27 2.05 -3.15
C GLU A 30 13.36 2.13 -4.38
N SER A 31 12.90 3.33 -4.70
CA SER A 31 12.05 3.58 -5.86
C SER A 31 12.86 3.99 -7.11
N GLY A 32 12.25 3.75 -8.27
CA GLY A 32 12.71 4.22 -9.57
C GLY A 32 11.86 5.35 -10.16
N ASP A 33 10.76 5.72 -9.50
CA ASP A 33 9.80 6.76 -9.94
C ASP A 33 10.00 8.11 -9.24
N GLY A 34 11.00 8.24 -8.38
CA GLY A 34 11.29 9.46 -7.64
C GLY A 34 10.38 9.71 -6.44
N ARG A 35 9.46 8.79 -6.10
CA ARG A 35 8.63 8.86 -4.90
C ARG A 35 9.30 8.16 -3.72
N ASN A 36 9.12 8.68 -2.51
CA ASN A 36 9.64 8.03 -1.32
C ASN A 36 8.52 7.22 -0.65
N TYR A 37 8.72 5.92 -0.52
CA TYR A 37 7.77 5.03 0.14
C TYR A 37 8.30 4.61 1.50
N ARG A 38 7.55 4.91 2.57
CA ARG A 38 7.84 4.34 3.89
C ARG A 38 7.44 2.87 3.91
N TYR A 39 6.21 2.60 3.49
CA TYR A 39 5.66 1.27 3.29
C TYR A 39 4.79 1.23 2.04
N LEU A 40 4.62 0.03 1.50
CA LEU A 40 3.78 -0.21 0.33
C LEU A 40 3.16 -1.60 0.44
N LEU A 41 1.84 -1.70 0.29
CA LEU A 41 1.11 -2.95 0.23
C LEU A 41 0.61 -3.18 -1.20
N ALA A 42 1.15 -4.20 -1.86
CA ALA A 42 0.82 -4.54 -3.24
C ALA A 42 -0.13 -5.74 -3.29
N PHE A 43 -1.26 -5.60 -3.97
CA PHE A 43 -2.26 -6.66 -4.14
C PHE A 43 -2.15 -7.27 -5.54
N ILE A 44 -1.91 -8.57 -5.59
CA ILE A 44 -1.77 -9.35 -6.82
C ILE A 44 -2.94 -10.34 -6.88
N MET A 45 -3.72 -10.28 -7.95
CA MET A 45 -4.77 -11.26 -8.20
C MET A 45 -4.14 -12.61 -8.57
N GLN A 46 -4.68 -13.71 -8.06
CA GLN A 46 -4.23 -15.06 -8.40
C GLN A 46 -4.20 -15.27 -9.92
N GLY A 47 -3.08 -15.82 -10.41
CA GLY A 47 -2.84 -16.00 -11.84
C GLY A 47 -2.24 -14.79 -12.55
N GLN A 48 -2.14 -13.63 -11.87
CA GLN A 48 -1.41 -12.46 -12.36
C GLN A 48 -0.01 -12.40 -11.75
N THR A 49 0.91 -11.78 -12.48
CA THR A 49 2.27 -11.47 -12.01
C THR A 49 2.40 -10.04 -11.51
N GLU A 50 1.54 -9.15 -12.00
CA GLU A 50 1.60 -7.73 -11.67
C GLU A 50 0.51 -7.33 -10.66
N PRO A 51 0.82 -6.43 -9.71
CA PRO A 51 -0.19 -5.91 -8.81
C PRO A 51 -1.24 -5.07 -9.53
N VAL A 52 -2.49 -5.23 -9.08
CA VAL A 52 -3.67 -4.49 -9.58
C VAL A 52 -4.03 -3.30 -8.69
N LEU A 53 -3.50 -3.28 -7.47
CA LEU A 53 -3.71 -2.22 -6.49
C LEU A 53 -2.47 -2.08 -5.61
N TYR A 54 -2.13 -0.84 -5.31
CA TYR A 54 -1.15 -0.45 -4.30
C TYR A 54 -1.80 0.46 -3.29
N VAL A 55 -1.49 0.22 -2.02
CA VAL A 55 -1.69 1.20 -0.95
C VAL A 55 -0.32 1.59 -0.43
N CYS A 56 -0.06 2.88 -0.32
CA CYS A 56 1.25 3.45 -0.07
C CYS A 56 1.21 4.36 1.16
N SER A 57 2.26 4.29 1.97
CA SER A 57 2.59 5.32 2.95
C SER A 57 3.75 6.13 2.40
N GLU A 58 3.51 7.39 2.08
CA GLU A 58 4.49 8.33 1.52
C GLU A 58 4.73 9.47 2.52
N PRO A 59 5.95 10.03 2.65
CA PRO A 59 6.15 11.25 3.42
C PRO A 59 5.30 12.39 2.84
N THR A 60 4.54 13.06 3.70
CA THR A 60 3.74 14.23 3.30
C THR A 60 4.65 15.34 2.78
N PRO A 61 4.28 16.02 1.67
CA PRO A 61 4.98 17.20 1.19
C PRO A 61 5.16 18.25 2.30
N LEU A 62 6.26 19.01 2.26
CA LEU A 62 6.59 19.99 3.31
C LEU A 62 5.45 21.00 3.56
N ALA A 63 4.73 21.40 2.52
CA ALA A 63 3.61 22.35 2.61
C ALA A 63 2.42 21.83 3.44
N GLU A 64 2.22 20.51 3.49
CA GLU A 64 1.06 19.86 4.12
C GLU A 64 1.43 19.14 5.43
N ARG A 65 2.71 19.17 5.80
CA ARG A 65 3.27 18.36 6.90
C ARG A 65 2.74 18.72 8.28
N ALA A 66 2.08 19.89 8.42
CA ALA A 66 1.36 20.27 9.63
C ALA A 66 0.18 19.34 9.94
N ALA A 67 -0.43 18.72 8.92
CA ALA A 67 -1.51 17.74 9.09
C ALA A 67 -1.00 16.35 9.50
N GLY A 68 0.26 16.03 9.16
CA GLY A 68 0.89 14.77 9.50
C GLY A 68 2.14 14.51 8.66
N ALA A 69 3.04 13.68 9.17
CA ALA A 69 4.32 13.36 8.55
C ALA A 69 4.20 12.37 7.36
N TYR A 70 3.10 11.64 7.28
CA TYR A 70 2.86 10.64 6.24
C TYR A 70 1.45 10.75 5.68
N CYS A 71 1.28 10.37 4.42
CA CYS A 71 0.00 10.27 3.76
C CYS A 71 -0.27 8.84 3.29
N LEU A 72 -1.54 8.45 3.34
CA LEU A 72 -2.05 7.17 2.85
C LEU A 72 -2.58 7.38 1.43
N ARG A 73 -1.95 6.74 0.45
CA ARG A 73 -2.26 6.92 -0.96
C ARG A 73 -2.60 5.59 -1.63
N VAL A 74 -3.58 5.61 -2.51
CA VAL A 74 -4.01 4.49 -3.31
C VAL A 74 -3.59 4.69 -4.76
N VAL A 75 -3.15 3.61 -5.41
CA VAL A 75 -2.91 3.56 -6.85
C VAL A 75 -3.49 2.27 -7.43
N SER A 76 -4.45 2.41 -8.33
CA SER A 76 -5.07 1.33 -9.11
C SER A 76 -5.22 1.73 -10.58
N GLU A 77 -5.84 0.88 -11.40
CA GLU A 77 -6.16 1.25 -12.78
C GLU A 77 -7.14 2.43 -12.87
N SER A 78 -8.10 2.50 -11.95
CA SER A 78 -9.22 3.43 -12.00
C SER A 78 -9.10 4.60 -11.03
N LEU A 79 -8.26 4.49 -10.00
CA LEU A 79 -8.16 5.47 -8.92
C LEU A 79 -6.69 5.72 -8.56
N THR A 80 -6.34 6.99 -8.42
CA THR A 80 -5.08 7.41 -7.82
C THR A 80 -5.37 8.61 -6.93
N GLU A 81 -5.33 8.41 -5.62
CA GLU A 81 -5.81 9.40 -4.66
C GLU A 81 -5.13 9.25 -3.29
N THR A 82 -4.87 10.38 -2.64
CA THR A 82 -4.48 10.42 -1.23
C THR A 82 -5.74 10.41 -0.37
N LEU A 83 -5.93 9.35 0.42
CA LEU A 83 -7.13 9.15 1.23
C LEU A 83 -7.03 9.81 2.61
N ASP A 84 -5.83 9.89 3.18
CA ASP A 84 -5.63 10.45 4.52
C ASP A 84 -4.19 10.95 4.75
N ILE A 85 -4.01 11.83 5.75
CA ILE A 85 -2.71 12.33 6.20
C ILE A 85 -2.63 12.15 7.72
N ASN A 86 -1.70 11.34 8.19
CA ASN A 86 -1.54 11.03 9.61
C ASN A 86 -0.13 10.52 9.94
N ASN A 87 0.36 10.80 11.14
CA ASN A 87 1.63 10.24 11.64
C ASN A 87 1.59 8.72 11.79
N ALA A 88 0.41 8.15 12.05
CA ALA A 88 0.21 6.70 12.22
C ALA A 88 0.65 5.89 11.00
N TRP A 89 0.61 6.45 9.79
CA TRP A 89 1.05 5.76 8.56
C TRP A 89 2.56 5.55 8.50
N GLY A 90 3.34 6.15 9.42
CA GLY A 90 4.75 5.84 9.62
C GLY A 90 5.02 4.56 10.42
N ASP A 91 4.01 4.04 11.11
CA ASP A 91 4.06 2.80 11.87
C ASP A 91 3.61 1.60 11.02
N LEU A 92 4.34 0.48 11.12
CA LEU A 92 4.11 -0.68 10.26
C LEU A 92 2.76 -1.36 10.55
N ASP A 93 2.38 -1.45 11.82
CA ASP A 93 1.18 -2.16 12.24
C ASP A 93 -0.09 -1.37 11.87
N HIS A 94 -0.12 -0.09 12.21
CA HIS A 94 -1.23 0.80 11.87
C HIS A 94 -1.41 0.93 10.35
N PHE A 95 -0.30 1.08 9.61
CA PHE A 95 -0.37 1.11 8.15
C PHE A 95 -0.90 -0.20 7.57
N ALA A 96 -0.40 -1.34 8.04
CA ALA A 96 -0.81 -2.64 7.49
C ALA A 96 -2.31 -2.90 7.69
N GLU A 97 -2.83 -2.61 8.88
CA GLU A 97 -4.25 -2.76 9.19
C GLU A 97 -5.11 -1.88 8.26
N GLN A 98 -4.82 -0.58 8.19
CA GLN A 98 -5.58 0.34 7.35
C GLN A 98 -5.47 0.00 5.85
N ALA A 99 -4.27 -0.35 5.39
CA ALA A 99 -4.03 -0.68 3.98
C ALA A 99 -4.77 -1.95 3.54
N LEU A 100 -4.92 -2.92 4.44
CA LEU A 100 -5.71 -4.13 4.18
C LEU A 100 -7.21 -3.80 4.08
N GLN A 101 -7.73 -2.96 4.97
CA GLN A 101 -9.14 -2.51 4.94
C GLN A 101 -9.44 -1.74 3.65
N VAL A 102 -8.64 -0.72 3.34
CA VAL A 102 -8.76 0.05 2.10
C VAL A 102 -8.67 -0.85 0.87
N GLY A 103 -7.72 -1.78 0.86
CA GLY A 103 -7.55 -2.71 -0.25
C GLY A 103 -8.73 -3.65 -0.43
N ALA A 104 -9.25 -4.21 0.67
CA ALA A 104 -10.44 -5.06 0.63
C ALA A 104 -11.65 -4.28 0.09
N GLN A 105 -11.89 -3.07 0.59
CA GLN A 105 -12.98 -2.22 0.15
C GLN A 105 -12.92 -1.91 -1.35
N LEU A 106 -11.75 -1.46 -1.85
CA LEU A 106 -11.59 -1.09 -3.27
C LEU A 106 -11.68 -2.28 -4.22
N LEU A 107 -11.31 -3.48 -3.75
CA LEU A 107 -11.40 -4.72 -4.53
C LEU A 107 -12.76 -5.42 -4.37
N GLY A 108 -13.68 -4.86 -3.58
CA GLY A 108 -15.00 -5.45 -3.30
C GLY A 108 -14.93 -6.77 -2.54
N LEU A 109 -13.97 -6.90 -1.62
CA LEU A 109 -13.70 -8.09 -0.83
C LEU A 109 -14.25 -7.98 0.59
N PRO A 110 -14.68 -9.11 1.20
CA PRO A 110 -15.01 -9.12 2.62
C PRO A 110 -13.75 -8.99 3.49
N GLU A 111 -13.78 -8.08 4.47
CA GLU A 111 -12.66 -7.87 5.40
C GLU A 111 -12.38 -9.09 6.28
N SER A 112 -13.38 -9.93 6.52
CA SER A 112 -13.27 -11.13 7.37
C SER A 112 -12.37 -12.24 6.80
N SER A 113 -11.86 -12.10 5.57
CA SER A 113 -11.09 -13.15 4.88
C SER A 113 -9.58 -12.89 4.84
N VAL A 114 -9.07 -11.93 5.60
CA VAL A 114 -7.64 -11.62 5.61
C VAL A 114 -6.87 -12.65 6.46
N MET A 115 -5.96 -13.37 5.83
CA MET A 115 -5.05 -14.31 6.49
C MET A 115 -3.60 -13.83 6.36
N ARG A 116 -2.93 -13.61 7.48
CA ARG A 116 -1.47 -13.33 7.46
C ARG A 116 -0.70 -14.62 7.22
N LEU A 117 0.24 -14.58 6.30
CA LEU A 117 1.13 -15.69 5.97
C LEU A 117 2.46 -15.55 6.73
N LEU A 118 3.09 -16.69 7.00
CA LEU A 118 4.39 -16.80 7.68
C LEU A 118 5.54 -16.29 6.79
#